data_AF-A0A962Y7J2-F1
#
_entry.id   AF-A0A962Y7J2-F1
#
_cell.length_a   1.000
_cell.length_b   1.000
_cell.length_c   1.000
_cell.angle_alpha   90.00
_cell.angle_beta   90.00
_cell.angle_gamma   90.00
#
_symmetry.space_group_name_H-M   'P 1'
#
loop_
_entity.id
_entity.type
_entity.pdbx_description
1 polymer ?
#
loop_
_entity_poly.entity_id
_entity_poly.type
_entity_poly.pdbx_seq_one_letter_code
_entity_poly.pdbx_strand_id
1 'polypeptide(L)'
;SKRAVANANPRLEILADDVKCAHGSTVGYLDPDALFYLRARGINEAEARAMLVYSFANEQIERIKLVPLRERLERLLHTRFYPEGKSS
;
A
#
# COMPACT_ATOMS: atom_id res chain seq x y z
N SER A 1 2.66 -17.25 19.02
CA SER A 1 2.07 -16.42 20.08
C SER A 1 0.54 -16.54 19.99
N LYS A 2 -0.11 -16.98 21.07
CA LYS A 2 -1.50 -17.47 21.13
C LYS A 2 -2.52 -16.39 21.59
N ARG A 3 -2.52 -15.17 21.04
CA ARG A 3 -3.52 -14.14 21.39
C ARG A 3 -3.77 -13.11 20.28
N ALA A 4 -4.32 -13.52 19.15
CA ALA A 4 -4.98 -12.58 18.25
C ALA A 4 -6.47 -12.96 18.20
N VAL A 5 -7.34 -12.04 18.62
CA VAL A 5 -8.80 -12.18 18.51
C VAL A 5 -9.28 -11.00 17.68
N ALA A 6 -9.88 -11.30 16.52
CA ALA A 6 -10.57 -10.32 15.69
C ALA A 6 -12.04 -10.75 15.67
N ASN A 7 -12.94 -9.86 16.08
CA ASN A 7 -14.38 -10.11 16.09
C ASN A 7 -15.02 -9.05 15.21
N ALA A 8 -15.60 -9.45 14.08
CA ALA A 8 -16.38 -8.60 13.21
C ALA A 8 -17.68 -9.34 12.91
N ASN A 9 -18.80 -8.79 13.36
CA ASN A 9 -20.12 -9.35 13.14
C ASN A 9 -20.92 -8.39 12.24
N PRO A 10 -20.64 -8.34 10.91
CA PRO A 10 -21.44 -7.52 10.02
C PRO A 10 -22.66 -8.32 9.55
N ARG A 11 -23.85 -7.92 9.99
CA ARG A 11 -25.07 -8.18 9.23
C ARG A 11 -25.47 -6.89 8.53
N LEU A 12 -25.52 -6.93 7.20
CA LEU A 12 -26.33 -6.02 6.40
C LEU A 12 -26.75 -6.76 5.14
N GLU A 13 -28.05 -6.95 5.02
CA GLU A 13 -28.76 -7.49 3.86
C GLU A 13 -29.15 -6.30 2.98
N ILE A 14 -28.49 -6.14 1.82
CA ILE A 14 -28.95 -5.28 0.72
C ILE A 14 -28.67 -6.00 -0.60
N LEU A 15 -29.78 -6.42 -1.21
CA LEU A 15 -29.93 -6.88 -2.58
C LEU A 15 -29.71 -5.68 -3.53
N ALA A 16 -28.62 -5.71 -4.30
CA ALA A 16 -28.46 -4.87 -5.49
C ALA A 16 -27.58 -5.60 -6.50
N ASP A 17 -28.20 -5.88 -7.64
CA ASP A 17 -27.68 -6.65 -8.76
C ASP A 17 -26.43 -6.04 -9.41
N ASP A 18 -25.54 -6.95 -9.80
CA ASP A 18 -24.63 -6.84 -10.96
C ASP A 18 -23.81 -5.55 -11.12
N VAL A 19 -23.01 -5.23 -10.10
CA VAL A 19 -21.79 -4.46 -10.31
C VAL A 19 -20.61 -5.42 -10.35
N LYS A 20 -19.90 -5.47 -11.48
CA LYS A 20 -18.52 -6.00 -11.54
C LYS A 20 -17.62 -5.12 -10.68
N CYS A 21 -17.67 -5.33 -9.37
CA CYS A 21 -16.63 -4.87 -8.47
C CYS A 21 -15.44 -5.79 -8.70
N ALA A 22 -14.40 -5.27 -9.36
CA ALA A 22 -13.07 -5.79 -9.20
C ALA A 22 -12.81 -5.86 -7.68
N HIS A 23 -12.89 -7.05 -7.13
CA HIS A 23 -12.38 -7.37 -5.80
C HIS A 23 -10.85 -7.36 -5.89
N GLY A 24 -10.28 -6.21 -6.22
CA GLY A 24 -8.89 -5.89 -5.97
C GLY A 24 -8.74 -5.48 -4.52
N SER A 25 -9.16 -6.36 -3.60
CA SER A 25 -8.60 -6.32 -2.26
C SER A 25 -7.19 -6.90 -2.40
N THR A 26 -6.20 -6.05 -2.69
CA THR A 26 -4.79 -6.46 -2.61
C THR A 26 -4.42 -6.59 -1.14
N VAL A 27 -5.05 -7.55 -0.45
CA VAL A 27 -4.61 -8.06 0.83
C VAL A 27 -3.81 -9.31 0.49
N GLY A 28 -2.48 -9.21 0.53
CA GLY A 28 -1.68 -10.43 0.65
C GLY A 28 -0.21 -10.30 0.29
N TYR A 29 0.11 -9.98 -0.96
CA TYR A 29 1.48 -10.11 -1.43
C TYR A 29 1.85 -8.98 -2.38
N LEU A 30 2.98 -8.34 -2.08
CA LEU A 30 3.74 -7.56 -3.06
C LEU A 30 3.92 -8.40 -4.32
N ASP A 31 3.71 -7.79 -5.48
CA ASP A 31 3.91 -8.46 -6.77
C ASP A 31 5.31 -9.10 -6.79
N PRO A 32 5.40 -10.45 -6.81
CA PRO A 32 6.66 -11.16 -6.72
C PRO A 32 7.55 -10.91 -7.94
N ASP A 33 6.97 -10.61 -9.10
CA ASP A 33 7.70 -10.31 -10.32
C ASP A 33 8.31 -8.92 -10.24
N ALA A 34 7.56 -7.95 -9.73
CA ALA A 34 8.07 -6.60 -9.47
C ALA A 34 9.18 -6.61 -8.41
N LEU A 35 9.01 -7.41 -7.35
CA LEU A 35 10.04 -7.58 -6.32
C LEU A 35 11.29 -8.27 -6.88
N PHE A 36 11.13 -9.34 -7.66
CA PHE A 36 12.23 -10.04 -8.32
C PHE A 36 13.00 -9.10 -9.25
N TYR A 37 12.29 -8.30 -10.03
CA TYR A 37 12.89 -7.35 -10.97
C TYR A 37 13.71 -6.25 -10.28
N LEU A 38 13.19 -5.68 -9.19
CA LEU A 38 13.92 -4.71 -8.38
C LEU A 38 15.18 -5.35 -7.76
N ARG A 39 15.05 -6.57 -7.24
CA ARG A 39 16.17 -7.32 -6.68
C ARG A 39 17.23 -7.69 -7.72
N ALA A 40 16.83 -8.03 -8.94
CA ALA A 40 17.75 -8.32 -10.04
C ALA A 40 18.59 -7.10 -10.44
N ARG A 41 18.13 -5.89 -10.11
CA ARG A 41 18.87 -4.63 -10.28
C ARG A 41 19.76 -4.25 -9.09
N GLY A 42 19.93 -5.15 -8.12
CA GLY A 42 20.77 -4.91 -6.96
C GLY A 42 20.09 -4.16 -5.82
N ILE A 43 18.78 -3.86 -5.92
CA ILE A 43 18.03 -3.26 -4.82
C ILE A 43 17.79 -4.34 -3.76
N ASN A 44 18.13 -4.05 -2.50
CA ASN A 44 17.92 -4.99 -1.43
C ASN A 44 16.42 -5.26 -1.22
N GLU A 45 16.09 -6.44 -0.69
CA GLU A 45 14.69 -6.85 -0.56
C GLU A 45 13.85 -5.88 0.29
N ALA A 46 14.42 -5.34 1.39
CA ALA A 46 13.70 -4.42 2.26
C ALA A 46 13.33 -3.11 1.55
N GLU A 47 14.27 -2.57 0.78
CA GLU A 47 14.10 -1.36 -0.02
C GLU A 47 13.15 -1.59 -1.19
N ALA A 48 13.28 -2.71 -1.91
CA ALA A 48 12.37 -3.05 -2.99
C ALA A 48 10.91 -3.18 -2.50
N ARG A 49 10.72 -3.78 -1.32
CA ARG A 49 9.39 -3.83 -0.68
C ARG A 49 8.90 -2.43 -0.29
N ALA A 50 9.75 -1.60 0.30
CA ALA A 50 9.39 -0.23 0.66
C ALA A 50 8.99 0.60 -0.56
N MET A 51 9.72 0.49 -1.68
CA MET A 51 9.42 1.16 -2.94
C MET A 51 8.06 0.77 -3.50
N LEU A 52 7.74 -0.53 -3.51
CA LEU A 52 6.46 -1.02 -4.04
C LEU A 52 5.28 -0.56 -3.17
N VAL A 53 5.40 -0.61 -1.84
CA VAL A 53 4.34 -0.11 -0.95
C VAL A 53 4.20 1.41 -1.05
N TYR A 54 5.31 2.14 -1.11
CA TYR A 54 5.31 3.58 -1.32
C TYR A 54 4.63 3.96 -2.63
N SER A 55 5.00 3.31 -3.73
CA SER A 55 4.42 3.57 -5.06
C SER A 55 2.90 3.34 -5.07
N PHE A 56 2.43 2.25 -4.47
CA PHE A 56 1.01 1.96 -4.34
C PHE A 56 0.25 3.04 -3.55
N ALA A 57 0.81 3.46 -2.41
CA ALA A 57 0.19 4.50 -1.59
C ALA A 57 0.24 5.88 -2.27
N ASN A 58 1.32 6.19 -2.97
CA ASN A 58 1.51 7.45 -3.68
C ASN A 58 0.51 7.61 -4.84
N GLU A 59 0.21 6.54 -5.58
CA GLU A 59 -0.78 6.56 -6.67
C GLU A 59 -2.17 7.04 -6.20
N GLN A 60 -2.55 6.73 -4.95
CA GLN A 60 -3.81 7.20 -4.38
C GLN A 60 -3.74 8.67 -3.96
N ILE A 61 -2.59 9.12 -3.45
CA ILE A 61 -2.39 10.51 -3.04
C ILE A 61 -2.33 11.45 -4.24
N GLU A 62 -1.72 11.03 -5.34
CA GLU A 62 -1.64 11.82 -6.58
C GLU A 62 -3.02 12.23 -7.12
N ARG A 63 -4.07 11.45 -6.82
CA ARG A 63 -5.46 11.75 -7.21
C ARG A 63 -6.07 12.92 -6.42
N ILE A 64 -5.43 13.37 -5.35
CA ILE A 64 -5.93 14.45 -4.48
C ILE A 64 -5.70 15.81 -5.16
N LYS A 65 -6.79 16.49 -5.52
CA LYS A 65 -6.77 17.80 -6.18
C LYS A 65 -6.26 18.93 -5.28
N LEU A 66 -6.48 18.84 -3.97
CA LEU A 66 -6.06 19.85 -3.00
C LEU A 66 -4.55 19.74 -2.75
N VAL A 67 -3.78 20.59 -3.42
CA VAL A 67 -2.30 20.58 -3.39
C VAL A 67 -1.73 20.61 -1.96
N PRO A 68 -2.18 21.51 -1.04
CA PRO A 68 -1.62 21.54 0.31
C PRO A 68 -1.83 20.25 1.11
N LEU A 69 -2.94 19.55 0.84
CA LEU A 69 -3.23 18.26 1.47
C LEU A 69 -2.37 17.15 0.87
N ARG A 70 -2.22 17.13 -0.46
CA ARG A 70 -1.37 16.18 -1.17
C ARG A 70 0.06 16.24 -0.66
N GLU A 71 0.67 17.43 -0.65
CA GLU A 71 2.04 17.63 -0.18
C GLU A 71 2.24 17.19 1.28
N ARG A 72 1.23 17.43 2.13
CA ARG A 72 1.28 16.97 3.53
C ARG A 72 1.27 15.45 3.61
N LEU A 73 0.46 14.77 2.81
CA LEU A 73 0.37 13.32 2.79
C LEU A 73 1.62 12.68 2.16
N GLU A 74 2.18 13.28 1.10
CA GLU A 74 3.45 12.87 0.49
C GLU A 74 4.59 12.92 1.52
N ARG A 75 4.71 14.01 2.29
CA ARG A 75 5.69 14.09 3.38
C ARG A 75 5.51 12.99 4.42
N LEU A 76 4.28 12.73 4.85
CA LEU A 76 3.99 11.69 5.83
C LEU A 76 4.32 10.29 5.31
N LEU A 77 4.00 9.99 4.05
CA LEU A 77 4.40 8.74 3.41
C LEU A 77 5.92 8.63 3.31
N HIS A 78 6.60 9.68 2.86
CA HIS A 78 8.05 9.69 2.73
C HIS A 78 8.72 9.38 4.07
N THR A 79 8.37 10.08 5.14
CA THR A 79 8.92 9.81 6.49
C THR A 79 8.62 8.39 6.97
N ARG A 80 7.49 7.81 6.58
CA ARG A 80 7.10 6.45 7.00
C ARG A 80 7.94 5.36 6.33
N PHE A 81 8.29 5.52 5.06
CA PHE A 81 9.01 4.52 4.26
C PHE A 81 10.52 4.79 4.14
N TYR A 82 10.92 6.06 4.22
CA TYR A 82 12.29 6.55 4.13
C TYR A 82 12.57 7.51 5.29
N PRO A 83 12.60 7.02 6.55
CA PRO A 83 13.00 7.85 7.67
C PRO A 83 14.45 8.33 7.46
N GLU A 84 14.67 9.63 7.65
CA GLU A 84 15.99 10.29 7.65
C GLU A 84 17.03 9.39 8.36
N GLY A 85 18.03 8.91 7.62
CA GLY A 85 19.04 7.96 8.11
C GLY A 85 19.13 6.61 7.37
N LYS A 86 18.32 6.38 6.33
CA LYS A 86 18.43 5.21 5.42
C LYS A 86 18.54 5.54 3.93
N SER A 87 18.87 6.78 3.57
CA SER A 87 19.49 7.00 2.25
C SER A 87 20.95 6.60 2.41
N SER A 88 21.34 5.56 1.67
CA SER A 88 22.74 5.41 1.27
C SER A 88 23.22 6.65 0.53
#